data_AF-A0A7V0JTW4-F1
#
_entry.id   AF-A0A7V0JTW4-F1
#
_cell.length_a   1.000
_cell.length_b   1.000
_cell.length_c   1.000
_cell.angle_alpha   90.00
_cell.angle_beta   90.00
_cell.angle_gamma   90.00
#
_symmetry.space_group_name_H-M   'P 1'
#
loop_
_entity.id
_entity.type
_entity.pdbx_description
1 polymer ?
#
loop_
_entity_poly.entity_id
_entity_poly.type
_entity_poly.pdbx_seq_one_letter_code
_entity_poly.pdbx_strand_id
1 'polypeptide(L)'
;MVAAHKAGIPVPDGLSVVGFDDIAFASLPLIRLTTVAQPTYEMGRIAAEWLLDVIEGKRRRKLRKTLKPKLIVRATTAPPA
;
A
#
# COMPACT_ATOMS: atom_id res chain seq x y z
N MET A 1 8.28 -9.60 9.70
CA MET A 1 9.21 -8.95 10.65
C MET A 1 9.37 -9.77 11.92
N VAL A 2 8.36 -9.90 12.78
CA VAL A 2 8.49 -10.65 14.07
C VAL A 2 8.98 -12.09 13.90
N ALA A 3 8.43 -12.85 12.94
CA ALA A 3 8.86 -14.23 12.71
C ALA A 3 10.33 -14.32 12.24
N ALA A 4 10.74 -13.46 11.30
CA ALA A 4 12.14 -13.38 10.85
C ALA A 4 13.08 -13.04 12.02
N HIS A 5 12.70 -12.08 12.86
CA HIS A 5 13.45 -11.73 14.06
C HIS A 5 13.58 -12.91 15.05
N LYS A 6 12.47 -13.61 15.34
CA LYS A 6 12.48 -14.81 16.20
C LYS A 6 13.34 -15.95 15.62
N ALA A 7 13.43 -16.04 14.30
CA ALA A 7 14.26 -17.02 13.61
C ALA A 7 15.73 -16.57 13.46
N GLY A 8 16.11 -15.38 13.94
CA GLY A 8 17.45 -14.83 13.78
C GLY A 8 17.82 -14.46 12.34
N ILE A 9 16.84 -14.31 11.44
CA ILE A 9 17.07 -13.96 10.03
C ILE A 9 17.16 -12.43 9.91
N PRO A 10 18.29 -11.86 9.47
CA PRO A 10 18.43 -10.42 9.30
C PRO A 10 17.59 -9.93 8.11
N VAL A 11 16.93 -8.79 8.29
CA VAL A 11 16.20 -8.06 7.24
C VAL A 11 16.90 -6.71 7.08
N PRO A 12 17.31 -6.31 5.86
CA PRO A 12 17.01 -6.94 4.57
C PRO A 12 18.00 -8.03 4.11
N ASP A 13 19.17 -8.14 4.74
CA ASP A 13 20.34 -8.84 4.16
C ASP A 13 20.13 -10.35 3.97
N GLY A 14 19.42 -11.01 4.89
CA GLY A 14 19.08 -12.43 4.81
C GLY A 14 17.68 -12.72 4.29
N LEU A 15 16.79 -11.71 4.31
CA LEU A 15 15.44 -11.77 3.78
C LEU A 15 14.92 -10.37 3.47
N SER A 16 14.64 -10.11 2.20
CA SER A 16 13.89 -8.91 1.81
C SER A 16 12.40 -9.08 2.12
N VAL A 17 11.78 -8.02 2.66
CA VAL A 17 10.37 -7.99 3.05
C VAL A 17 9.68 -6.76 2.45
N VAL A 18 8.58 -7.00 1.74
CA VAL A 18 7.68 -5.98 1.21
C VAL A 18 6.31 -6.15 1.85
N GLY A 19 5.73 -5.05 2.34
CA GLY A 19 4.35 -4.99 2.82
C GLY A 19 3.36 -4.49 1.76
N PHE A 20 2.10 -4.34 2.17
CA PHE A 20 1.02 -3.74 1.38
C PHE A 20 0.33 -2.64 2.20
N ASP A 21 -0.39 -1.74 1.55
CA ASP A 21 -1.21 -0.63 2.08
C ASP A 21 -0.51 0.67 2.49
N ASP A 22 0.78 0.65 2.83
CA ASP A 22 1.49 1.81 3.40
C ASP A 22 0.75 2.48 4.58
N ILE A 23 0.28 1.67 5.53
CA ILE A 23 -0.30 2.19 6.78
C ILE A 23 0.72 3.05 7.54
N ALA A 24 0.25 3.93 8.43
CA ALA A 24 1.10 4.86 9.19
C ALA A 24 2.28 4.18 9.93
N PHE A 25 2.11 2.93 10.38
CA PHE A 25 3.19 2.16 11.03
C PHE A 25 4.34 1.79 10.07
N ALA A 26 4.08 1.64 8.77
CA ALA A 26 5.09 1.23 7.79
C ALA A 26 6.25 2.23 7.68
N SER A 27 5.98 3.52 7.90
CA SER A 27 6.98 4.59 7.84
C SER A 27 7.69 4.89 9.17
N LEU A 28 7.32 4.22 10.28
CA LEU A 28 7.97 4.48 11.56
C LEU A 28 9.49 4.28 11.48
N PRO A 29 10.31 5.12 12.15
CA PRO A 29 11.78 5.05 12.03
C PRO A 29 12.39 3.69 12.37
N LEU A 30 11.80 2.96 13.32
CA LEU A 30 12.27 1.62 13.73
C LEU A 30 11.79 0.49 12.80
N ILE A 31 10.81 0.75 11.93
CA ILE A 31 10.21 -0.25 11.04
C ILE A 31 10.70 -0.06 9.61
N ARG A 32 10.51 1.16 9.06
CA ARG A 32 10.89 1.56 7.69
C ARG A 32 10.61 0.47 6.66
N LEU A 33 9.39 -0.05 6.66
CA LEU A 33 8.93 -1.16 5.81
C LEU A 33 8.74 -0.68 4.37
N THR A 34 9.45 -1.31 3.41
CA THR A 34 9.14 -1.19 1.98
C THR A 34 7.74 -1.74 1.74
N THR A 35 6.90 -1.04 0.97
CA THR A 35 5.48 -1.41 0.83
C THR A 35 4.87 -0.93 -0.47
N VAL A 36 3.82 -1.62 -0.92
CA VAL A 36 2.98 -1.17 -2.04
C VAL A 36 1.85 -0.31 -1.50
N ALA A 37 1.96 1.01 -1.72
CA ALA A 37 0.95 1.99 -1.34
C ALA A 37 -0.20 2.03 -2.34
N GLN A 38 -1.42 1.91 -1.83
CA GLN A 38 -2.64 2.08 -2.62
C GLN A 38 -3.06 3.55 -2.64
N PRO A 39 -3.61 4.07 -3.75
CA PRO A 39 -4.11 5.45 -3.83
C PRO A 39 -5.48 5.59 -3.15
N THR A 40 -5.57 5.23 -1.87
CA THR A 40 -6.82 5.09 -1.09
C THR A 40 -7.63 6.38 -1.04
N TYR A 41 -6.97 7.54 -0.92
CA TYR A 41 -7.65 8.83 -0.98
C TYR A 41 -8.32 9.06 -2.34
N GLU A 42 -7.63 8.78 -3.45
CA GLU A 42 -8.22 8.92 -4.78
C GLU A 42 -9.38 7.94 -4.98
N MET A 43 -9.24 6.69 -4.50
CA MET A 43 -10.31 5.69 -4.52
C MET A 43 -11.56 6.20 -3.80
N GLY A 44 -11.39 6.73 -2.58
CA GLY A 44 -12.48 7.28 -1.78
C GLY A 44 -13.13 8.48 -2.45
N ARG A 45 -12.34 9.41 -2.99
CA ARG A 45 -12.83 10.58 -3.73
C ARG A 45 -13.68 10.17 -4.93
N ILE A 46 -13.18 9.26 -5.77
CA ILE A 46 -13.90 8.76 -6.95
C ILE A 46 -15.21 8.08 -6.54
N ALA A 47 -15.18 7.27 -5.48
CA ALA A 47 -16.37 6.57 -4.98
C ALA A 47 -17.42 7.56 -4.45
N ALA A 48 -17.00 8.59 -3.70
CA ALA A 48 -17.89 9.61 -3.19
C ALA A 48 -18.51 10.46 -4.31
N GLU A 49 -17.71 10.91 -5.28
CA GLU A 49 -18.21 11.63 -6.47
C GLU A 49 -19.23 10.79 -7.24
N TRP A 50 -18.91 9.50 -7.42
CA TRP A 50 -19.82 8.57 -8.07
C TRP A 50 -21.16 8.43 -7.35
N LEU A 51 -21.13 8.32 -6.02
CA LEU A 51 -22.33 8.21 -5.20
C LEU A 51 -23.19 9.47 -5.29
N LEU A 52 -22.58 10.65 -5.23
CA LEU A 52 -23.30 11.93 -5.37
C LEU A 52 -24.01 12.02 -6.72
N ASP A 53 -23.35 11.63 -7.81
CA ASP A 53 -23.98 11.61 -9.13
C ASP A 53 -25.19 10.67 -9.20
N VAL A 54 -25.13 9.51 -8.53
CA VAL A 54 -26.25 8.56 -8.45
C VAL A 54 -27.41 9.16 -7.65
N ILE A 55 -27.13 9.83 -6.53
CA ILE A 55 -28.14 10.51 -5.69
C ILE A 55 -28.85 11.61 -6.50
N GLU A 56 -28.12 12.34 -7.35
CA GLU A 56 -28.68 13.37 -8.24
C GLU A 56 -29.44 12.81 -9.46
N GLY A 57 -29.62 11.50 -9.55
CA GLY A 57 -30.37 10.86 -10.64
C GLY A 57 -29.63 10.84 -11.98
N LYS A 58 -28.33 11.13 -12.02
CA LYS A 58 -27.55 11.06 -13.26
C LYS A 58 -27.42 9.60 -13.70
N ARG A 59 -27.88 9.28 -14.91
CA ARG A 59 -27.64 7.96 -15.52
C ARG A 59 -26.15 7.76 -15.77
N ARG A 60 -25.50 6.95 -14.93
CA ARG A 60 -24.10 6.55 -15.11
C ARG A 60 -23.95 5.04 -15.35
N ARG A 61 -23.06 4.66 -16.28
CA ARG A 61 -22.61 3.26 -16.48
C ARG A 61 -21.86 2.78 -15.24
N LYS A 62 -21.90 1.48 -14.89
CA LYS A 62 -21.09 0.93 -13.77
C LYS A 62 -19.65 1.48 -13.76
N LEU A 63 -19.23 2.07 -12.64
CA LEU A 63 -17.86 2.55 -12.46
C LEU A 63 -16.90 1.36 -12.46
N ARG A 64 -16.01 1.33 -13.45
CA ARG A 64 -14.88 0.38 -13.49
C ARG A 64 -13.61 1.16 -13.79
N LYS A 65 -12.95 1.64 -12.73
CA LYS A 65 -11.68 2.36 -12.81
C LYS A 65 -10.61 1.59 -12.04
N THR A 66 -9.49 1.31 -12.68
CA THR A 66 -8.31 0.72 -12.04
C THR A 66 -7.32 1.83 -11.76
N LEU A 67 -6.86 1.92 -10.51
CA LEU A 67 -5.83 2.88 -10.11
C LEU A 67 -4.50 2.16 -9.93
N LYS A 68 -3.41 2.82 -10.31
CA LYS A 68 -2.06 2.24 -10.17
C LYS A 68 -1.55 2.45 -8.74
N PRO A 69 -1.14 1.39 -8.03
CA PRO A 69 -0.44 1.53 -6.77
C PRO A 69 1.00 2.04 -7.00
N LYS A 70 1.69 2.39 -5.92
CA LYS A 70 3.09 2.82 -5.94
C LYS A 70 3.91 1.95 -4.99
N LEU A 71 5.08 1.48 -5.45
CA LEU A 71 6.05 0.87 -4.54
C LEU A 71 6.82 1.98 -3.82
N ILE A 72 6.81 1.95 -2.49
CA ILE A 72 7.59 2.85 -1.64
C ILE A 72 8.73 2.05 -1.05
N VAL A 73 9.93 2.27 -1.58
CA VAL A 73 11.16 1.61 -1.15
C VAL A 73 11.67 2.25 0.13
N ARG A 74 11.94 1.42 1.14
CA ARG A 74 12.51 1.81 2.44
C ARG A 74 13.62 0.81 2.83
N ALA A 75 13.79 0.50 4.12
CA ALA A 75 14.95 -0.20 4.65
C ALA A 75 14.83 -1.74 4.63
N THR A 76 13.64 -2.30 4.43
CA THR A 76 13.41 -3.76 4.55
C THR A 76 13.63 -4.54 3.26
N THR A 77 14.18 -3.93 2.20
CA THR A 77 14.49 -4.60 0.93
C THR A 77 15.88 -4.25 0.43
N ALA A 78 16.58 -5.22 -0.14
CA ALA A 78 17.87 -5.07 -0.80
C ALA A 78 17.99 -6.08 -1.96
N PRO A 79 18.90 -5.87 -2.93
CA PRO A 79 19.23 -6.89 -3.93
C PRO A 79 19.70 -8.20 -3.27
N PRO A 80 19.44 -9.37 -3.88
CA PRO A 80 20.06 -10.61 -3.44
C PRO A 80 21.59 -10.54 -3.64
N ALA A 81 22.32 -11.25 -2.78
CA ALA A 81 23.76 -11.44 -2.91
C ALA A 81 24.10 -12.35 -4.10
#